data_AF-A0A377DAA9-F1
#
_entry.id   AF-A0A377DAA9-F1
#
_cell.length_a   1.000
_cell.length_b   1.000
_cell.length_c   1.000
_cell.angle_alpha   90.00
_cell.angle_beta   90.00
_cell.angle_gamma   90.00
#
_symmetry.space_group_name_H-M   'P 1'
#
loop_
_entity.id
_entity.type
_entity.pdbx_description
1 polymer ?
#
loop_
_entity_poly.entity_id
_entity_poly.type
_entity_poly.pdbx_seq_one_letter_code
_entity_poly.pdbx_strand_id
1 'polypeptide(L)'
;MTSAIFLTAMAPNLLLIGLMKSASHATLSWGDWFLGMLPLSILLVLLVPWLAYVLYPPVLKSGDQVPRWAETELQAMGPLCSREKRMLGLMVGALVLWIFGGDYIDAAMVGYSVVALMLLLRIICWDDIVSNKAA
;
A
#
# COMPACT_ATOMS: atom_id res chain seq x y z
N MET A 1 -1.06 1.55 11.27
CA MET A 1 0.42 1.67 11.12
C MET A 1 0.78 1.80 9.65
N THR A 2 0.42 0.85 8.80
CA THR A 2 0.60 0.93 7.33
C THR A 2 -0.06 2.15 6.69
N SER A 3 -1.21 2.59 7.20
CA SER A 3 -1.93 3.78 6.74
C SER A 3 -1.19 5.12 6.94
N ALA A 4 -0.26 5.20 7.89
CA ALA A 4 0.52 6.42 8.16
C ALA A 4 1.85 6.45 7.40
N ILE A 5 2.44 5.26 7.14
CA ILE A 5 3.70 5.09 6.40
C ILE A 5 3.57 5.59 4.97
N PHE A 6 2.50 5.20 4.30
CA PHE A 6 2.29 5.52 2.90
C PHE A 6 1.44 6.77 2.76
N LEU A 7 1.99 7.78 2.09
CA LEU A 7 1.29 9.02 1.80
C LEU A 7 -0.06 8.78 1.11
N THR A 8 -0.14 7.78 0.24
CA THR A 8 -1.33 7.45 -0.55
C THR A 8 -2.28 6.47 0.14
N ALA A 9 -1.96 5.99 1.35
CA ALA A 9 -2.81 5.01 2.03
C ALA A 9 -4.05 5.61 2.70
N MET A 10 -4.09 6.93 2.94
CA MET A 10 -5.24 7.59 3.54
C MET A 10 -5.43 9.02 3.00
N ALA A 11 -6.68 9.41 2.74
CA ALA A 11 -7.03 10.75 2.28
C ALA A 11 -6.50 11.90 3.18
N PRO A 12 -6.47 11.78 4.52
CA PRO A 12 -5.90 12.80 5.39
C PRO A 12 -4.42 13.08 5.13
N ASN A 13 -3.62 12.09 4.72
CA ASN A 13 -2.19 12.29 4.46
C ASN A 13 -1.98 13.18 3.23
N LEU A 14 -2.74 12.94 2.16
CA LEU A 14 -2.74 13.78 0.96
C LEU A 14 -3.28 15.19 1.24
N LEU A 15 -4.32 15.29 2.07
CA LEU A 15 -4.87 16.57 2.51
C LEU A 15 -3.84 17.38 3.31
N LEU A 16 -3.08 16.75 4.19
CA LEU A 16 -2.02 17.40 4.97
C LEU A 16 -0.91 17.96 4.07
N ILE A 17 -0.48 17.23 3.05
CA ILE A 17 0.49 17.75 2.06
C ILE A 17 -0.10 18.91 1.25
N GLY A 18 -1.37 18.83 0.86
CA GLY A 18 -2.07 19.94 0.20
C GLY A 18 -2.12 21.21 1.05
N LEU A 19 -2.37 21.06 2.36
CA LEU A 19 -2.37 22.16 3.32
C LEU A 19 -0.97 22.72 3.55
N MET A 20 0.06 21.88 3.70
CA MET A 20 1.45 22.33 3.84
C MET A 20 1.91 23.10 2.60
N LYS A 21 1.61 22.59 1.40
CA LYS A 21 1.92 23.29 0.15
C LYS A 21 1.28 24.68 0.10
N SER A 22 0.07 24.82 0.63
CA SER A 22 -0.67 26.08 0.66
C SER A 22 -0.20 27.05 1.75
N ALA A 23 0.29 26.54 2.89
CA ALA A 23 0.64 27.34 4.06
C ALA A 23 2.13 27.72 4.15
N SER A 24 3.04 26.83 3.72
CA SER A 24 4.48 27.00 3.89
C SER A 24 5.29 26.93 2.59
N HIS A 25 4.63 26.78 1.43
CA HIS A 25 5.25 26.56 0.12
C HIS A 25 6.23 25.37 0.04
N ALA A 26 6.34 24.58 1.10
CA ALA A 26 7.17 23.38 1.13
C ALA A 26 6.42 22.24 0.43
N THR A 27 7.03 21.68 -0.60
CA THR A 27 6.53 20.49 -1.29
C THR A 27 7.29 19.27 -0.78
N LEU A 28 6.59 18.38 -0.06
CA LEU A 28 7.14 17.08 0.30
C LEU A 28 6.79 16.08 -0.80
N SER A 29 7.79 15.37 -1.31
CA SER A 29 7.55 14.26 -2.21
C SER A 29 7.00 13.04 -1.46
N TRP A 30 6.48 12.07 -2.20
CA TRP A 30 6.07 10.78 -1.63
C TRP A 30 7.24 10.08 -0.93
N GLY A 31 8.45 10.16 -1.51
CA GLY A 31 9.67 9.60 -0.96
C GLY A 31 10.08 10.26 0.35
N ASP A 32 10.00 11.59 0.42
CA ASP A 32 10.34 12.34 1.64
C ASP A 32 9.40 12.01 2.80
N TRP A 33 8.09 11.89 2.50
CA TRP A 33 7.10 11.47 3.49
C TRP A 33 7.42 10.07 4.01
N PHE A 34 7.68 9.13 3.10
CA PHE A 34 7.98 7.75 3.45
C PHE A 34 9.24 7.66 4.32
N LEU A 35 10.34 8.32 3.94
CA LEU A 35 11.57 8.36 4.74
C LEU A 35 11.36 9.01 6.11
N GLY A 36 10.59 10.10 6.17
CA GLY A 36 10.29 10.79 7.43
C GLY A 36 9.45 9.95 8.40
N MET A 37 8.49 9.17 7.88
CA MET A 37 7.62 8.30 8.68
C MET A 37 8.24 6.95 9.01
N LEU A 38 9.27 6.52 8.27
CA LEU A 38 9.95 5.23 8.42
C LEU A 38 10.44 4.93 9.85
N PRO A 39 11.20 5.82 10.54
CA PRO A 39 11.72 5.51 11.88
C PRO A 39 10.61 5.33 12.92
N LEU A 40 9.59 6.20 12.91
CA LEU A 40 8.43 6.10 13.80
C LEU A 40 7.65 4.80 13.52
N SER A 41 7.50 4.47 12.25
CA SER A 41 6.69 3.35 11.83
C SER A 41 7.34 2.00 12.11
N ILE A 42 8.66 1.87 11.94
CA ILE A 42 9.40 0.66 12.33
C ILE A 42 9.24 0.42 13.83
N LEU A 43 9.38 1.48 14.64
CA LEU A 43 9.20 1.39 16.09
C LEU A 43 7.79 0.88 16.42
N LEU A 44 6.74 1.44 15.82
CA LEU A 44 5.35 1.03 16.07
C LEU A 44 5.04 -0.36 15.52
N VAL A 45 5.59 -0.74 14.37
CA VAL A 45 5.42 -2.09 13.79
C VAL A 45 6.02 -3.16 14.69
N LEU A 46 7.09 -2.86 15.42
CA LEU A 46 7.67 -3.78 16.41
C LEU A 46 6.95 -3.71 17.76
N LEU A 47 6.61 -2.51 18.22
CA LEU A 47 6.06 -2.29 19.55
C LEU A 47 4.62 -2.76 19.66
N VAL A 48 3.79 -2.59 18.62
CA VAL A 48 2.37 -2.97 18.67
C VAL A 48 2.18 -4.50 18.82
N PRO A 49 2.81 -5.37 18.00
CA PRO A 49 2.71 -6.82 18.18
C PRO A 49 3.31 -7.27 19.51
N TRP A 50 4.42 -6.66 19.95
CA TRP A 50 5.04 -6.97 21.23
C TRP A 50 4.10 -6.65 22.41
N LEU A 51 3.51 -5.45 22.41
CA LEU A 51 2.57 -5.02 23.44
C LEU A 51 1.30 -5.88 23.41
N ALA A 52 0.79 -6.20 22.21
CA ALA A 52 -0.35 -7.10 22.05
C ALA A 52 -0.05 -8.50 22.60
N TYR A 53 1.16 -9.02 22.37
CA TYR A 53 1.59 -10.32 22.90
C TYR A 53 1.69 -10.34 24.42
N VAL A 54 2.13 -9.23 25.04
CA VAL A 54 2.25 -9.12 26.50
C VAL A 54 0.88 -8.93 27.16
N LEU A 55 0.02 -8.07 26.60
CA LEU A 55 -1.31 -7.75 27.17
C LEU A 55 -2.36 -8.83 26.88
N TYR A 56 -2.30 -9.44 25.70
CA TYR A 56 -3.22 -10.46 25.22
C TYR A 56 -2.42 -11.67 24.73
N PRO A 57 -1.81 -12.45 25.64
CA PRO A 57 -1.04 -13.62 25.25
C PRO A 57 -1.93 -14.56 24.41
N PRO A 58 -1.49 -14.93 23.19
CA PRO A 58 -2.31 -15.71 22.27
C PRO A 58 -2.62 -17.08 22.87
N VAL A 59 -3.90 -17.47 22.79
CA VAL A 59 -4.43 -18.76 23.29
C VAL A 59 -3.91 -19.94 22.46
N LEU A 60 -3.62 -19.70 21.17
CA LEU A 60 -3.06 -20.66 20.23
C LEU A 60 -1.63 -20.24 19.87
N LYS A 61 -0.64 -20.85 20.51
CA LYS A 61 0.79 -20.50 20.29
C LYS A 61 1.44 -21.26 19.14
N SER A 62 0.90 -22.43 18.81
CA SER A 62 1.30 -23.25 17.66
C SER A 62 0.13 -24.14 17.24
N GLY A 63 -0.16 -24.16 15.95
CA GLY A 63 -1.08 -25.12 15.35
C GLY A 63 -0.56 -25.52 13.98
N ASP A 64 -0.08 -26.75 13.85
CA ASP A 64 0.40 -27.35 12.58
C ASP A 64 -0.66 -27.34 11.46
N GLN A 65 -1.92 -27.07 11.83
CA GLN A 65 -3.03 -26.96 10.90
C GLN A 65 -2.99 -25.67 10.06
N VAL A 66 -2.47 -24.56 10.59
CA VAL A 66 -2.45 -23.28 9.86
C VAL A 66 -1.44 -23.30 8.70
N PRO A 67 -0.19 -23.78 8.87
CA PRO A 67 0.73 -23.92 7.75
C PRO A 67 0.22 -24.90 6.70
N ARG A 68 -0.35 -26.04 7.11
CA ARG A 68 -0.90 -27.05 6.20
C ARG A 68 -2.11 -26.54 5.41
N TRP A 69 -3.00 -25.81 6.07
CA TRP A 69 -4.11 -25.14 5.41
C TRP A 69 -3.61 -24.09 4.40
N ALA A 70 -2.67 -23.24 4.80
CA ALA A 70 -2.09 -22.22 3.91
C ALA A 70 -1.38 -22.84 2.70
N GLU A 71 -0.68 -23.96 2.87
CA GLU A 71 -0.04 -24.68 1.77
C GLU A 71 -1.08 -25.30 0.82
N THR A 72 -2.16 -25.86 1.37
CA THR A 72 -3.27 -26.41 0.57
C THR A 72 -3.97 -25.32 -0.24
N GLU A 73 -4.24 -24.17 0.37
CA GLU A 73 -4.83 -23.01 -0.32
C GLU A 73 -3.87 -22.43 -1.38
N LEU A 74 -2.57 -22.32 -1.08
CA LEU A 74 -1.58 -21.85 -2.05
C LEU A 74 -1.49 -22.79 -3.26
N GLN A 75 -1.58 -24.11 -3.04
CA GLN A 75 -1.64 -25.10 -4.11
C GLN A 75 -2.96 -25.00 -4.91
N ALA A 76 -4.09 -24.73 -4.24
CA ALA A 76 -5.39 -24.54 -4.89
C ALA A 76 -5.45 -23.25 -5.73
N MET A 77 -4.79 -22.17 -5.30
CA MET A 77 -4.65 -20.91 -6.05
C MET A 77 -3.87 -21.08 -7.35
N GLY A 78 -2.89 -21.99 -7.37
CA GLY A 78 -2.09 -22.28 -8.57
C GLY A 78 -1.10 -21.17 -8.95
N PRO A 79 -0.47 -21.26 -10.13
CA PRO A 79 0.54 -20.30 -10.55
C PRO A 79 -0.08 -18.94 -10.92
N LEU A 80 0.64 -17.86 -10.59
CA LEU A 80 0.22 -16.50 -10.91
C LEU A 80 -0.18 -16.34 -12.38
N CYS A 81 -1.39 -15.89 -12.62
CA CYS A 81 -1.92 -15.66 -13.94
C CYS A 81 -1.26 -14.44 -14.60
N SER A 82 -1.35 -14.35 -15.93
CA SER A 82 -0.75 -13.23 -16.68
C SER A 82 -1.30 -11.86 -16.28
N ARG A 83 -2.51 -11.77 -15.71
CA ARG A 83 -3.08 -10.52 -15.21
C ARG A 83 -2.43 -10.07 -13.89
N GLU A 84 -2.21 -10.98 -12.95
CA GLU A 84 -1.54 -10.68 -11.67
C GLU A 84 -0.11 -10.20 -11.88
N LYS A 85 0.63 -10.82 -12.81
CA LYS A 85 1.99 -10.38 -13.16
C LYS A 85 2.02 -8.96 -13.72
N ARG A 86 1.03 -8.60 -14.55
CA ARG A 86 0.89 -7.23 -15.10
C ARG A 86 0.52 -6.23 -14.01
N MET A 87 -0.38 -6.59 -13.10
CA MET A 87 -0.74 -5.76 -11.94
C MET A 87 0.47 -5.50 -11.04
N LEU A 88 1.25 -6.53 -10.74
CA LEU A 88 2.49 -6.41 -9.96
C LEU A 88 3.48 -5.46 -10.66
N GLY A 89 3.65 -5.60 -11.99
CA GLY A 89 4.50 -4.72 -12.77
C GLY A 89 4.08 -3.24 -12.70
N LEU A 90 2.78 -2.97 -12.81
CA LEU A 90 2.24 -1.60 -12.68
C LEU A 90 2.43 -1.04 -11.27
N MET A 91 2.25 -1.87 -10.23
CA MET A 91 2.46 -1.46 -8.84
C MET A 91 3.92 -1.12 -8.56
N VAL A 92 4.85 -1.97 -9.02
CA VAL A 92 6.30 -1.70 -8.90
C VAL A 92 6.69 -0.45 -9.70
N GLY A 93 6.15 -0.29 -10.91
CA GLY A 93 6.34 0.93 -11.71
C GLY A 93 5.86 2.18 -10.99
N ALA A 94 4.69 2.14 -10.36
CA ALA A 94 4.14 3.25 -9.58
C ALA A 94 5.06 3.63 -8.41
N LEU A 95 5.56 2.63 -7.67
CA LEU A 95 6.51 2.87 -6.56
C LEU A 95 7.81 3.51 -7.05
N VAL A 96 8.36 3.04 -8.16
CA VAL A 96 9.57 3.63 -8.77
C VAL A 96 9.30 5.09 -9.16
N LEU A 97 8.16 5.38 -9.80
CA LEU A 97 7.79 6.75 -10.15
C LEU A 97 7.57 7.63 -8.91
N TRP A 98 7.01 7.10 -7.83
CA TRP A 98 6.85 7.87 -6.60
C TRP A 98 8.16 8.16 -5.86
N ILE A 99 9.14 7.26 -5.93
CA ILE A 99 10.45 7.43 -5.29
C ILE A 99 11.35 8.36 -6.12
N PHE A 100 11.38 8.19 -7.44
CA PHE A 100 12.33 8.89 -8.32
C PHE A 100 11.70 10.02 -9.14
N GLY A 101 10.39 10.04 -9.30
CA GLY A 101 9.67 11.00 -10.15
C GLY A 101 9.10 12.22 -9.41
N GLY A 102 9.43 12.38 -8.12
CA GLY A 102 8.87 13.43 -7.25
C GLY A 102 9.08 14.86 -7.75
N ASP A 103 10.15 15.12 -8.50
CA ASP A 103 10.46 16.45 -9.05
C ASP A 103 9.67 16.80 -10.32
N TYR A 104 9.16 15.80 -11.04
CA TYR A 104 8.57 15.98 -12.38
C TYR A 104 7.06 15.71 -12.42
N ILE A 105 6.56 14.81 -11.56
CA ILE A 105 5.17 14.32 -11.63
C ILE A 105 4.59 14.25 -10.21
N ASP A 106 3.43 14.87 -10.02
CA ASP A 106 2.67 14.79 -8.77
C ASP A 106 2.23 13.34 -8.49
N ALA A 107 2.30 12.93 -7.23
CA ALA A 107 1.96 11.57 -6.81
C ALA A 107 0.54 11.14 -7.19
N ALA A 108 -0.43 12.07 -7.21
CA ALA A 108 -1.79 11.79 -7.64
C ALA A 108 -1.84 11.49 -9.15
N MET A 109 -1.04 12.20 -9.95
CA MET A 109 -0.98 12.02 -11.41
C MET A 109 -0.39 10.66 -11.80
N VAL A 110 0.61 10.17 -11.05
CA VAL A 110 1.11 8.79 -11.16
C VAL A 110 -0.01 7.79 -10.86
N GLY A 111 -0.77 8.00 -9.78
CA GLY A 111 -1.91 7.15 -9.41
C GLY A 111 -2.99 7.07 -10.49
N TYR A 112 -3.42 8.22 -11.02
CA TYR A 112 -4.40 8.26 -12.12
C TYR A 112 -3.90 7.54 -13.38
N SER A 113 -2.62 7.72 -13.72
CA SER A 113 -2.00 7.06 -14.88
C SER A 113 -1.98 5.54 -14.74
N VAL A 114 -1.67 5.03 -13.53
CA VAL A 114 -1.67 3.61 -13.23
C VAL A 114 -3.07 3.02 -13.33
N VAL A 115 -4.09 3.70 -12.78
CA VAL A 115 -5.49 3.27 -12.89
C VAL A 115 -5.96 3.26 -14.35
N ALA A 116 -5.60 4.28 -15.13
CA ALA A 116 -5.91 4.32 -16.56
C ALA A 116 -5.25 3.14 -17.31
N LEU A 117 -3.99 2.83 -17.03
CA LEU A 117 -3.30 1.67 -17.61
C LEU A 117 -3.94 0.35 -17.19
N MET A 118 -4.38 0.20 -15.93
CA MET A 118 -5.07 -1.00 -15.45
C MET A 118 -6.39 -1.24 -16.20
N LEU A 119 -7.15 -0.18 -16.47
CA LEU A 119 -8.38 -0.23 -17.26
C LEU A 119 -8.10 -0.56 -18.73
N LEU A 120 -7.10 0.09 -19.35
CA LEU A 120 -6.71 -0.16 -20.74
C LEU A 120 -6.20 -1.59 -20.96
N LEU A 121 -5.42 -2.10 -20.01
CA LEU A 121 -4.88 -3.46 -20.05
C LEU A 121 -5.91 -4.54 -19.65
N ARG A 122 -7.18 -4.14 -19.39
CA ARG A 122 -8.27 -5.01 -18.88
C ARG A 122 -7.84 -5.87 -17.69
N ILE A 123 -7.01 -5.29 -16.82
CA ILE A 123 -6.62 -5.93 -15.56
C ILE A 123 -7.78 -5.79 -14.57
N ILE A 124 -8.45 -4.64 -14.58
CA ILE A 124 -9.61 -4.31 -13.73
C ILE A 124 -10.76 -3.89 -14.65
N CYS A 125 -11.99 -4.34 -14.36
CA CYS A 125 -13.18 -3.85 -15.06
C CYS A 125 -13.72 -2.58 -14.38
N TRP A 126 -14.34 -1.69 -15.14
CA TRP A 126 -14.96 -0.48 -14.58
C TRP A 126 -16.03 -0.86 -13.52
N ASP A 127 -16.77 -1.95 -13.73
CA ASP A 127 -17.69 -2.47 -12.72
C ASP A 127 -16.99 -2.76 -11.38
N ASP A 128 -15.76 -3.28 -11.38
CA ASP A 128 -15.03 -3.58 -10.13
C ASP A 128 -14.67 -2.31 -9.36
N ILE A 129 -14.32 -1.22 -10.07
CA ILE A 129 -13.95 0.05 -9.42
C ILE A 129 -15.19 0.77 -8.88
N VAL A 130 -16.31 0.76 -9.60
CA VAL A 130 -17.56 1.40 -9.15
C VAL A 130 -18.23 0.59 -8.04
N SER A 131 -18.10 -0.74 -8.08
CA SER A 131 -18.60 -1.65 -7.05
C SER A 131 -17.75 -1.60 -5.78
N ASN A 132 -16.48 -1.20 -5.87
CA ASN A 132 -15.62 -0.92 -4.72
C ASN A 132 -15.92 0.45 -4.08
N LYS A 133 -17.20 0.69 -3.76
CA LYS A 133 -17.63 1.75 -2.83
C LYS A 133 -17.78 1.14 -1.44
N ALA A 134 -16.77 1.40 -0.61
CA ALA A 134 -16.77 1.24 0.84
C ALA A 134 -16.97 -0.20 1.36
N ALA A 135 -15.84 -0.87 1.62
CA ALA A 135 -15.69 -1.67 2.83
C ALA A 135 -14.88 -0.86 3.85
#